data_AF-A0A9E0RN06-F1
#
_entry.id   AF-A0A9E0RN06-F1
#
_cell.length_a   1.000
_cell.length_b   1.000
_cell.length_c   1.000
_cell.angle_alpha   90.00
_cell.angle_beta   90.00
_cell.angle_gamma   90.00
#
_symmetry.space_group_name_H-M   'P 1'
#
loop_
_entity.id
_entity.type
_entity.pdbx_description
1 polymer ?
#
loop_
_entity_poly.entity_id
_entity_poly.type
_entity_poly.pdbx_seq_one_letter_code
_entity_poly.pdbx_strand_id
1 'polypeptide(L)'
;VGGMTRFVAQIDQAVVENLIKAANGTFWAEARPPILLWLVIDDPAGRRFGNTAAEQPLWERLSETFDGLGVKLRRPLYDLSDAVLVSPDGLWRRDFGPIVEASQRYGMTHLLLGRLIRLSDGRYIGEWVYRDVSVERAVSVQAGSLEALIDPGVTLAMAEMRRQYAVALTTDNATQALRIRVHNVVTRDDYRAVTAAMNGIQTLNHVRPVAVQGDTLTLELQGVGDAETLIRLMASRTDLNWVSSDPDSDEGLVLAWQVP
;
A
#
# COMPACT_ATOMS: atom_id res chain seq x y z
N VAL A 1 33.08 -30.86 14.71
CA VAL A 1 32.49 -29.78 13.88
C VAL A 1 30.99 -30.03 13.84
N GLY A 2 30.21 -29.32 14.65
CA GLY A 2 28.77 -29.56 14.82
C GLY A 2 27.98 -28.92 13.69
N GLY A 3 27.27 -29.72 12.90
CA GLY A 3 26.37 -29.23 11.86
C GLY A 3 25.15 -28.58 12.49
N MET A 4 24.88 -27.32 12.16
CA MET A 4 23.65 -26.65 12.56
C MET A 4 22.48 -27.24 11.77
N THR A 5 21.56 -27.89 12.46
CA THR A 5 20.26 -28.28 11.89
C THR A 5 19.45 -27.03 11.60
N ARG A 6 19.27 -26.71 10.32
CA ARG A 6 18.40 -25.62 9.86
C ARG A 6 17.00 -26.18 9.59
N PHE A 7 16.00 -25.69 10.32
CA PHE A 7 14.60 -25.91 9.95
C PHE A 7 14.23 -24.93 8.83
N VAL A 8 13.78 -25.48 7.71
CA VAL A 8 13.19 -24.71 6.61
C VAL A 8 11.73 -25.10 6.57
N ALA A 9 10.85 -24.17 6.96
CA ALA A 9 9.41 -24.33 6.79
C ALA A 9 9.01 -23.71 5.44
N GLN A 10 8.43 -24.53 4.57
CA GLN A 10 7.78 -24.02 3.37
C GLN A 10 6.31 -23.77 3.71
N ILE A 11 5.94 -22.50 3.78
CA ILE A 11 4.56 -22.09 4.05
C ILE A 11 3.85 -22.06 2.70
N ASP A 12 2.88 -22.96 2.51
CA ASP A 12 2.03 -22.94 1.33
C ASP A 12 1.10 -21.73 1.42
N GLN A 13 1.31 -20.79 0.50
CA GLN A 13 0.55 -19.55 0.43
C GLN A 13 -0.95 -19.80 0.29
N ALA A 14 -1.36 -20.81 -0.49
CA ALA A 14 -2.77 -21.13 -0.67
C ALA A 14 -3.42 -21.60 0.64
N VAL A 15 -2.66 -22.31 1.49
CA VAL A 15 -3.15 -22.74 2.82
C VAL A 15 -3.35 -21.54 3.74
N VAL A 16 -2.42 -20.60 3.76
CA VAL A 16 -2.54 -19.38 4.57
C VAL A 16 -3.72 -18.52 4.09
N GLU A 17 -3.87 -18.34 2.78
CA GLU A 17 -4.98 -17.61 2.20
C GLU A 17 -6.32 -18.27 2.50
N ASN A 18 -6.41 -19.60 2.44
CA ASN A 18 -7.62 -20.32 2.80
C ASN A 18 -7.96 -20.18 4.29
N LEU A 19 -6.97 -20.13 5.18
CA LEU A 19 -7.19 -19.85 6.60
C LEU A 19 -7.68 -18.41 6.82
N ILE A 20 -7.12 -17.44 6.10
CA ILE A 20 -7.57 -16.04 6.13
C ILE A 20 -9.02 -15.93 5.62
N LYS A 21 -9.33 -16.59 4.50
CA LYS A 21 -10.69 -16.72 3.94
C LYS A 21 -11.67 -17.30 4.96
N ALA A 22 -11.32 -18.43 5.58
CA ALA A 22 -12.17 -19.10 6.57
C ALA A 22 -12.43 -18.24 7.82
N ALA A 23 -11.51 -17.32 8.14
CA ALA A 23 -11.65 -16.38 9.24
C ALA A 23 -12.37 -15.06 8.84
N ASN A 24 -12.91 -14.96 7.61
CA ASN A 24 -13.42 -13.71 7.02
C ASN A 24 -12.41 -12.55 7.11
N GLY A 25 -11.13 -12.89 7.01
CA GLY A 25 -10.03 -11.93 7.04
C GLY A 25 -9.93 -11.14 5.75
N THR A 26 -9.26 -9.99 5.83
CA THR A 26 -8.87 -9.21 4.66
C THR A 26 -7.47 -9.63 4.21
N PHE A 27 -7.25 -9.64 2.90
CA PHE A 27 -5.96 -9.92 2.29
C PHE A 27 -5.43 -8.69 1.59
N TRP A 28 -4.12 -8.52 1.66
CA TRP A 28 -3.43 -7.39 1.06
C TRP A 28 -2.47 -7.88 -0.01
N ALA A 29 -2.93 -7.85 -1.27
CA ALA A 29 -2.17 -8.31 -2.43
C ALA A 29 -0.93 -7.45 -2.71
N GLU A 30 0.03 -8.01 -3.46
CA GLU A 30 1.35 -7.41 -3.69
C GLU A 30 1.33 -6.15 -4.57
N ALA A 31 1.56 -5.02 -3.91
CA ALA A 31 2.53 -3.96 -4.17
C ALA A 31 2.15 -2.82 -3.23
N ARG A 32 2.59 -2.91 -1.96
CA ARG A 32 2.16 -1.93 -0.95
C ARG A 32 2.86 -0.60 -1.22
N PRO A 33 2.11 0.48 -1.49
CA PRO A 33 2.74 1.77 -1.73
C PRO A 33 3.62 2.15 -0.54
N PRO A 34 4.83 2.66 -0.78
CA PRO A 34 5.67 3.17 0.29
C PRO A 34 5.03 4.38 0.98
N ILE A 35 5.38 4.58 2.26
CA ILE A 35 5.01 5.79 3.02
C ILE A 35 6.23 6.70 3.12
N LEU A 36 6.07 7.99 2.83
CA LEU A 36 7.08 9.01 3.12
C LEU A 36 6.83 9.63 4.50
N LEU A 37 7.81 9.56 5.39
CA LEU A 37 7.73 10.17 6.72
C LEU A 37 8.48 11.49 6.79
N TRP A 38 7.75 12.59 7.01
CA TRP A 38 8.32 13.86 7.45
C TRP A 38 8.35 13.91 8.97
N LEU A 39 9.50 14.27 9.55
CA LEU A 39 9.71 14.30 10.99
C LEU A 39 10.23 15.66 11.41
N VAL A 40 9.55 16.27 12.38
CA VAL A 40 9.97 17.52 13.03
C VAL A 40 10.05 17.30 14.54
N ILE A 41 11.14 17.81 15.11
CA ILE A 41 11.43 17.73 16.54
C ILE A 41 11.36 19.15 17.10
N ASP A 42 10.65 19.32 18.21
CA ASP A 42 10.69 20.50 19.04
C ASP A 42 11.57 20.21 20.26
N ASP A 43 12.73 20.85 20.30
CA ASP A 43 13.69 20.74 21.40
C ASP A 43 13.99 22.14 21.98
N PRO A 44 14.74 22.24 23.10
CA PRO A 44 15.01 23.53 23.72
C PRO A 44 15.79 24.54 22.83
N ALA A 45 16.47 24.09 21.78
CA ALA A 45 17.15 24.96 20.82
C ALA A 45 16.21 25.44 19.69
N GLY A 46 15.02 24.86 19.60
CA GLY A 46 13.96 25.21 18.66
C GLY A 46 13.55 24.04 17.77
N ARG A 47 12.70 24.35 16.79
CA ARG A 47 12.19 23.34 15.86
C ARG A 47 13.22 23.03 14.78
N ARG A 48 13.43 21.75 14.55
CA ARG A 48 14.33 21.25 13.50
C ARG A 48 13.77 19.99 12.86
N PHE A 49 14.29 19.65 11.69
CA PHE A 49 14.05 18.35 11.11
C PHE A 49 14.59 17.24 12.03
N GLY A 50 13.81 16.16 12.17
CA GLY A 50 14.22 14.95 12.89
C GLY A 50 15.19 14.09 12.10
N ASN A 51 16.19 14.70 11.49
CA ASN A 51 17.12 14.05 10.57
C ASN A 51 18.53 13.87 11.15
N THR A 52 18.72 14.10 12.45
CA THR A 52 20.05 14.09 13.08
C THR A 52 20.41 12.71 13.63
N ALA A 53 21.66 12.54 14.07
CA ALA A 53 22.10 11.30 14.72
C ALA A 53 21.29 10.96 16.00
N ALA A 54 20.67 11.95 16.64
CA ALA A 54 19.83 11.73 17.82
C ALA A 54 18.55 10.95 17.49
N GLU A 55 18.01 11.08 16.28
CA GLU A 55 16.80 10.38 15.83
C GLU A 55 17.11 9.10 15.06
N GLN A 56 18.37 8.72 14.90
CA GLN A 56 18.73 7.51 14.15
C GLN A 56 18.09 6.22 14.73
N PRO A 57 18.07 6.00 16.07
CA PRO A 57 17.36 4.84 16.65
C PRO A 57 15.85 4.87 16.39
N LEU A 58 15.24 6.05 16.32
CA LEU A 58 13.82 6.23 15.97
C LEU A 58 13.57 5.80 14.52
N TRP A 59 14.43 6.24 13.58
CA TRP A 59 14.33 5.85 12.17
C TRP A 59 14.53 4.36 11.94
N GLU A 60 15.49 3.73 12.65
CA GLU A 60 15.73 2.29 12.58
C GLU A 60 14.51 1.53 13.08
N ARG A 61 13.99 1.89 14.26
CA ARG A 61 12.81 1.23 14.82
C ARG A 61 11.58 1.39 13.94
N LEU A 62 11.31 2.58 13.44
CA LEU A 62 10.23 2.82 12.49
C LEU A 62 10.38 1.96 11.23
N SER A 63 11.58 1.93 10.65
CA SER A 63 11.83 1.15 9.43
C SER A 63 11.64 -0.35 9.67
N GLU A 64 12.16 -0.88 10.78
CA GLU A 64 11.95 -2.28 11.21
C GLU A 64 10.47 -2.61 11.38
N THR A 65 9.70 -1.75 12.06
CA THR A 65 8.28 -1.98 12.30
C THR A 65 7.48 -1.95 11.00
N PHE A 66 7.72 -0.98 10.11
CA PHE A 66 7.04 -0.93 8.81
C PHE A 66 7.44 -2.10 7.90
N ASP A 67 8.72 -2.49 7.89
CA ASP A 67 9.20 -3.65 7.12
C ASP A 67 8.58 -4.95 7.61
N GLY A 68 8.45 -5.14 8.92
CA GLY A 68 7.74 -6.29 9.51
C GLY A 68 6.25 -6.34 9.14
N LEU A 69 5.67 -5.19 8.80
CA LEU A 69 4.30 -5.05 8.30
C LEU A 69 4.22 -5.00 6.77
N GLY A 70 5.34 -5.27 6.08
CA GLY A 70 5.46 -5.35 4.62
C GLY A 70 5.28 -4.02 3.87
N VAL A 71 5.35 -2.88 4.56
CA VAL A 71 5.27 -1.54 3.96
C VAL A 71 6.65 -0.91 4.03
N LYS A 72 7.12 -0.33 2.93
CA LYS A 72 8.42 0.37 2.93
C LYS A 72 8.27 1.80 3.42
N LEU A 73 8.97 2.14 4.50
CA LEU A 73 9.10 3.51 4.96
C LEU A 73 10.21 4.24 4.19
N ARG A 74 9.91 5.45 3.72
CA ARG A 74 10.85 6.36 3.07
C ARG A 74 11.09 7.59 3.94
N ARG A 75 12.33 8.05 3.92
CA ARG A 75 12.82 9.25 4.62
C ARG A 75 13.15 10.31 3.57
N PRO A 76 12.68 11.56 3.69
CA PRO A 76 13.17 12.68 2.91
C PRO A 76 14.67 12.84 3.07
N LEU A 77 15.35 13.39 2.07
CA LEU A 77 16.78 13.70 2.19
C LEU A 77 17.01 14.86 3.17
N TYR A 78 16.00 15.71 3.36
CA TYR A 78 16.09 16.99 4.07
C TYR A 78 17.25 17.83 3.51
N ASP A 79 17.39 17.79 2.18
CA ASP A 79 18.40 18.54 1.43
C ASP A 79 17.95 20.00 1.20
N LEU A 80 18.77 20.79 0.52
CA LEU A 80 18.42 22.18 0.22
C LEU A 80 17.12 22.29 -0.58
N SER A 81 16.84 21.36 -1.49
CA SER A 81 15.61 21.40 -2.30
C SER A 81 14.36 21.15 -1.45
N ASP A 82 14.43 20.21 -0.50
CA ASP A 82 13.35 20.01 0.47
C ASP A 82 13.16 21.28 1.33
N ALA A 83 14.28 21.86 1.79
CA ALA A 83 14.28 23.03 2.66
C ALA A 83 13.78 24.32 2.00
N VAL A 84 13.81 24.42 0.66
CA VAL A 84 13.20 25.55 -0.07
C VAL A 84 11.67 25.54 0.05
N LEU A 85 11.06 24.36 0.01
CA LEU A 85 9.60 24.22 0.04
C LEU A 85 9.07 24.07 1.46
N VAL A 86 9.76 23.29 2.29
CA VAL A 86 9.29 22.89 3.61
C VAL A 86 10.29 23.37 4.65
N SER A 87 9.81 24.14 5.64
CA SER A 87 10.58 24.50 6.83
C SER A 87 10.18 23.63 8.02
N PRO A 88 11.03 23.50 9.07
CA PRO A 88 10.64 22.84 10.31
C PRO A 88 9.36 23.43 10.93
N ASP A 89 9.21 24.76 10.87
CA ASP A 89 7.98 25.43 11.32
C ASP A 89 6.77 25.12 10.44
N GLY A 90 6.97 24.97 9.13
CA GLY A 90 5.92 24.51 8.21
C GLY A 90 5.45 23.09 8.53
N LEU A 91 6.38 22.16 8.77
CA LEU A 91 6.07 20.81 9.27
C LEU A 91 5.31 20.87 10.59
N TRP A 92 5.76 21.71 11.52
CA TRP A 92 5.11 21.85 12.82
C TRP A 92 3.66 22.34 12.70
N ARG A 93 3.42 23.34 11.86
CA ARG A 93 2.07 23.87 11.59
C ARG A 93 1.22 22.97 10.69
N ARG A 94 1.79 21.88 10.15
CA ARG A 94 1.15 20.97 9.17
C ARG A 94 0.70 21.71 7.92
N ASP A 95 1.57 22.57 7.41
CA ASP A 95 1.32 23.26 6.15
C ASP A 95 1.43 22.27 4.99
N PHE A 96 0.35 21.54 4.73
CA PHE A 96 0.37 20.40 3.82
C PHE A 96 0.52 20.77 2.35
N GLY A 97 0.29 22.02 1.96
CA GLY A 97 0.51 22.47 0.57
C GLY A 97 1.97 22.26 0.16
N PRO A 98 2.92 22.96 0.82
CA PRO A 98 4.34 22.79 0.56
C PRO A 98 4.87 21.37 0.88
N ILE A 99 4.33 20.71 1.90
CA ILE A 99 4.73 19.33 2.25
C ILE A 99 4.39 18.36 1.12
N VAL A 100 3.18 18.44 0.57
CA VAL A 100 2.76 17.60 -0.56
C VAL A 100 3.59 17.91 -1.79
N GLU A 101 3.84 19.19 -2.08
CA GLU A 101 4.69 19.63 -3.20
C GLU A 101 6.11 19.06 -3.10
N ALA A 102 6.77 19.19 -1.94
CA ALA A 102 8.09 18.61 -1.71
C ALA A 102 8.08 17.07 -1.82
N SER A 103 6.98 16.44 -1.42
CA SER A 103 6.81 14.98 -1.49
C SER A 103 6.68 14.44 -2.92
N GLN A 104 6.30 15.26 -3.89
CA GLN A 104 6.17 14.86 -5.30
C GLN A 104 7.50 14.40 -5.89
N ARG A 105 8.63 15.02 -5.50
CA ARG A 105 9.97 14.60 -5.93
C ARG A 105 10.27 13.14 -5.58
N TYR A 106 9.68 12.63 -4.51
CA TYR A 106 9.84 11.25 -4.07
C TYR A 106 8.84 10.29 -4.73
N GLY A 107 7.88 10.79 -5.52
CA GLY A 107 6.81 9.98 -6.11
C GLY A 107 5.84 9.40 -5.08
N MET A 108 5.63 10.11 -3.97
CA MET A 108 4.93 9.58 -2.78
C MET A 108 3.57 10.26 -2.62
N THR A 109 2.52 9.46 -2.50
CA THR A 109 1.15 9.92 -2.23
C THR A 109 0.71 9.66 -0.79
N HIS A 110 1.36 8.72 -0.10
CA HIS A 110 1.11 8.40 1.30
C HIS A 110 2.14 9.09 2.18
N LEU A 111 1.67 10.04 3.00
CA LEU A 111 2.49 10.86 3.86
C LEU A 111 2.19 10.52 5.32
N LEU A 112 3.24 10.33 6.10
CA LEU A 112 3.19 10.36 7.55
C LEU A 112 3.97 11.58 8.01
N LEU A 113 3.41 12.35 8.94
CA LEU A 113 4.05 13.49 9.57
C LEU A 113 4.17 13.19 11.07
N GLY A 114 5.40 13.09 11.56
CA GLY A 114 5.70 12.98 12.98
C GLY A 114 6.13 14.33 13.56
N ARG A 115 5.46 14.75 14.62
CA ARG A 115 5.80 15.93 15.42
C ARG A 115 6.13 15.48 16.83
N LEU A 116 7.39 15.59 17.23
CA LEU A 116 7.84 15.08 18.52
C LEU A 116 8.36 16.22 19.41
N ILE A 117 7.88 16.27 20.65
CA ILE A 117 8.38 17.14 21.70
C ILE A 117 9.09 16.27 22.72
N ARG A 118 10.33 16.63 23.08
CA ARG A 118 11.03 15.99 24.18
C ARG A 118 10.80 16.79 25.47
N LEU A 119 10.21 16.14 26.47
CA LEU A 119 9.99 16.72 27.79
C LEU A 119 11.26 16.63 28.64
N SER A 120 11.37 17.50 29.65
CA SER A 120 12.52 17.59 30.56
C SER A 120 12.70 16.35 31.42
N ASP A 121 11.64 15.58 31.66
CA ASP A 121 11.65 14.32 32.40
C ASP A 121 11.99 13.09 31.54
N GLY A 122 12.38 13.32 30.28
CA GLY A 122 12.76 12.27 29.34
C GLY A 122 11.60 11.60 28.60
N ARG A 123 10.35 11.97 28.89
CA ARG A 123 9.18 11.54 28.12
C ARG A 123 9.09 12.28 26.78
N TYR A 124 8.33 11.73 25.86
CA TYR A 124 8.01 12.33 24.58
C TYR A 124 6.51 12.61 24.49
N ILE A 125 6.16 13.72 23.85
CA ILE A 125 4.82 13.92 23.28
C ILE A 125 4.98 13.76 21.78
N GLY A 126 4.31 12.78 21.21
CA GLY A 126 4.29 12.53 19.77
C GLY A 126 2.92 12.85 19.21
N GLU A 127 2.90 13.54 18.09
CA GLU A 127 1.72 13.68 17.27
C GLU A 127 2.01 13.18 15.86
N TRP A 128 1.18 12.26 15.40
CA TRP A 128 1.30 11.62 14.11
C TRP A 128 0.11 12.00 13.25
N VAL A 129 0.38 12.41 12.02
CA VAL A 129 -0.66 12.70 11.03
C VAL A 129 -0.39 11.89 9.78
N TYR A 130 -1.32 11.01 9.43
CA TYR A 130 -1.31 10.32 8.16
C TYR A 130 -2.17 11.10 7.17
N ARG A 131 -1.69 11.24 5.93
CA ARG A 131 -2.41 11.91 4.86
C ARG A 131 -2.17 11.23 3.52
N ASP A 132 -3.24 11.12 2.75
CA ASP A 132 -3.18 10.89 1.31
C ASP A 132 -4.10 11.88 0.57
N VAL A 133 -4.40 11.60 -0.70
CA VAL A 133 -5.25 12.44 -1.55
C VAL A 133 -6.70 12.56 -1.05
N SER A 134 -7.17 11.60 -0.24
CA SER A 134 -8.57 11.45 0.15
C SER A 134 -8.82 11.65 1.64
N VAL A 135 -7.82 11.39 2.50
CA VAL A 135 -8.00 11.37 3.95
C VAL A 135 -6.83 12.03 4.67
N GLU A 136 -7.15 12.68 5.78
CA GLU A 136 -6.19 13.13 6.79
C GLU A 136 -6.66 12.61 8.15
N ARG A 137 -5.79 11.91 8.88
CA ARG A 137 -6.07 11.40 10.23
C ARG A 137 -4.91 11.74 11.16
N ALA A 138 -5.21 11.96 12.43
CA ALA A 138 -4.21 12.31 13.43
C ALA A 138 -4.39 11.51 14.72
N VAL A 139 -3.27 11.24 15.39
CA VAL A 139 -3.24 10.66 16.74
C VAL A 139 -2.14 11.33 17.55
N SER A 140 -2.38 11.51 18.85
CA SER A 140 -1.40 12.04 19.80
C SER A 140 -1.13 11.02 20.90
N VAL A 141 0.10 10.99 21.38
CA VAL A 141 0.55 10.09 22.43
C VAL A 141 1.56 10.80 23.34
N GLN A 142 1.51 10.48 24.63
CA GLN A 142 2.60 10.76 25.54
C GLN A 142 3.24 9.45 25.95
N ALA A 143 4.55 9.31 25.72
CA ALA A 143 5.26 8.06 25.86
C ALA A 143 6.55 8.21 26.66
N GLY A 144 6.85 7.24 27.52
CA GLY A 144 8.13 7.13 28.23
C GLY A 144 9.16 6.28 27.51
N SER A 145 8.79 5.65 26.38
CA SER A 145 9.67 4.80 25.57
C SER A 145 9.48 5.11 24.09
N LEU A 146 10.51 4.79 23.31
CA LEU A 146 10.47 4.94 21.86
C LEU A 146 9.39 4.07 21.22
N GLU A 147 9.19 2.86 21.73
CA GLU A 147 8.16 1.92 21.24
C GLU A 147 6.76 2.52 21.37
N ALA A 148 6.41 3.00 22.57
CA ALA A 148 5.11 3.59 22.84
C ALA A 148 4.90 4.92 22.10
N LEU A 149 5.99 5.59 21.68
CA LEU A 149 5.92 6.80 20.87
C LEU A 149 5.58 6.49 19.41
N ILE A 150 6.14 5.41 18.86
CA ILE A 150 6.02 5.02 17.45
C ILE A 150 4.70 4.30 17.17
N ASP A 151 4.30 3.39 18.06
CA ASP A 151 3.19 2.45 17.84
C ASP A 151 1.88 3.11 17.38
N PRO A 152 1.44 4.26 17.96
CA PRO A 152 0.23 4.93 17.48
C PRO A 152 0.34 5.45 16.06
N GLY A 153 1.51 5.98 15.66
CA GLY A 153 1.73 6.50 14.31
C GLY A 153 1.76 5.40 13.26
N VAL A 154 2.41 4.27 13.58
CA VAL A 154 2.40 3.08 12.72
C VAL A 154 0.98 2.52 12.61
N THR A 155 0.30 2.33 13.75
CA THR A 155 -1.07 1.81 13.78
C THR A 155 -2.01 2.68 12.94
N LEU A 156 -1.91 4.00 13.06
CA LEU A 156 -2.69 4.95 12.27
C LEU A 156 -2.45 4.77 10.77
N ALA A 157 -1.19 4.82 10.34
CA ALA A 157 -0.81 4.71 8.95
C ALA A 157 -1.26 3.36 8.34
N MET A 158 -1.02 2.27 9.07
CA MET A 158 -1.36 0.92 8.63
C MET A 158 -2.87 0.69 8.61
N ALA A 159 -3.64 1.31 9.50
CA ALA A 159 -5.10 1.25 9.45
C ALA A 159 -5.65 1.88 8.18
N GLU A 160 -5.15 3.07 7.79
CA GLU A 160 -5.59 3.73 6.56
C GLU A 160 -5.12 2.99 5.31
N MET A 161 -3.88 2.49 5.29
CA MET A 161 -3.43 1.65 4.19
C MET A 161 -4.24 0.36 4.06
N ARG A 162 -4.57 -0.32 5.17
CA ARG A 162 -5.45 -1.50 5.13
C ARG A 162 -6.84 -1.13 4.64
N ARG A 163 -7.40 0.01 5.06
CA ARG A 163 -8.72 0.46 4.60
C ARG A 163 -8.76 0.66 3.08
N GLN A 164 -7.68 1.13 2.48
CA GLN A 164 -7.61 1.40 1.04
C GLN A 164 -7.21 0.19 0.19
N TYR A 165 -6.35 -0.68 0.73
CA TYR A 165 -5.71 -1.73 -0.06
C TYR A 165 -6.01 -3.16 0.41
N ALA A 166 -6.59 -3.35 1.60
CA ALA A 166 -6.99 -4.67 2.04
C ALA A 166 -8.34 -5.04 1.40
N VAL A 167 -8.35 -6.12 0.63
CA VAL A 167 -9.54 -6.67 0.00
C VAL A 167 -10.11 -7.74 0.90
N ALA A 168 -11.40 -7.68 1.21
CA ALA A 168 -12.08 -8.76 1.91
C ALA A 168 -12.10 -9.99 1.01
N LEU A 169 -11.51 -11.10 1.48
CA LEU A 169 -11.65 -12.38 0.80
C LEU A 169 -12.98 -12.98 1.22
N THR A 170 -14.09 -12.51 0.63
CA THR A 170 -15.41 -13.07 0.94
C THR A 170 -15.60 -14.39 0.20
N THR A 171 -16.09 -15.40 0.91
CA THR A 171 -16.60 -16.65 0.34
C THR A 171 -17.96 -16.47 -0.35
N ASP A 172 -18.70 -15.40 -0.04
CA ASP A 172 -20.05 -15.16 -0.57
C ASP A 172 -20.09 -14.65 -2.02
N ASN A 173 -18.99 -14.12 -2.55
CA ASN A 173 -18.89 -13.76 -3.98
C ASN A 173 -18.76 -14.97 -4.91
N ALA A 174 -18.87 -16.19 -4.39
CA ALA A 174 -19.02 -17.40 -5.21
C ALA A 174 -20.27 -17.38 -6.12
N THR A 175 -21.21 -16.44 -5.92
CA THR A 175 -22.45 -16.35 -6.73
C THR A 175 -22.49 -15.24 -7.77
N GLN A 176 -21.62 -14.22 -7.71
CA GLN A 176 -21.54 -13.18 -8.74
C GLN A 176 -20.17 -13.22 -9.41
N ALA A 177 -20.12 -13.86 -10.57
CA ALA A 177 -18.91 -13.92 -11.36
C ALA A 177 -18.79 -12.63 -12.20
N LEU A 178 -17.68 -11.91 -12.04
CA LEU A 178 -17.41 -10.69 -12.79
C LEU A 178 -17.01 -11.07 -14.21
N ARG A 179 -17.78 -10.65 -15.21
CA ARG A 179 -17.36 -10.74 -16.61
C ARG A 179 -16.51 -9.55 -17.00
N ILE A 180 -15.45 -9.82 -17.73
CA ILE A 180 -14.56 -8.81 -18.30
C ILE A 180 -14.29 -9.13 -19.76
N ARG A 181 -13.98 -8.10 -20.54
CA ARG A 181 -13.55 -8.22 -21.94
C ARG A 181 -12.10 -7.75 -22.06
N VAL A 182 -11.27 -8.53 -22.73
CA VAL A 182 -9.87 -8.21 -23.01
C VAL A 182 -9.70 -8.10 -24.52
N HIS A 183 -9.42 -6.90 -25.01
CA HIS A 183 -9.10 -6.62 -26.42
C HIS A 183 -7.64 -6.91 -26.74
N ASN A 184 -7.30 -6.90 -28.04
CA ASN A 184 -5.97 -7.19 -28.59
C ASN A 184 -5.47 -8.62 -28.32
N VAL A 185 -6.37 -9.59 -28.14
CA VAL A 185 -6.02 -11.00 -27.94
C VAL A 185 -6.16 -11.74 -29.27
N VAL A 186 -5.09 -11.69 -30.08
CA VAL A 186 -5.14 -12.17 -31.48
C VAL A 186 -4.55 -13.56 -31.63
N THR A 187 -3.42 -13.84 -30.98
CA THR A 187 -2.69 -15.10 -31.15
C THR A 187 -2.98 -16.09 -30.04
N ARG A 188 -2.73 -17.39 -30.30
CA ARG A 188 -2.85 -18.42 -29.26
C ARG A 188 -1.94 -18.17 -28.06
N ASP A 189 -0.79 -17.53 -28.28
CA ASP A 189 0.14 -17.19 -27.21
C ASP A 189 -0.40 -16.03 -26.36
N ASP A 190 -1.04 -15.03 -26.98
CA ASP A 190 -1.76 -13.96 -26.26
C ASP A 190 -2.85 -14.54 -25.36
N TYR A 191 -3.62 -15.51 -25.86
CA TYR A 191 -4.64 -16.19 -25.06
C TYR A 191 -4.07 -16.83 -23.79
N ARG A 192 -2.94 -17.54 -23.94
CA ARG A 192 -2.27 -18.19 -22.80
C ARG A 192 -1.68 -17.16 -21.84
N ALA A 193 -1.09 -16.09 -22.37
CA ALA A 193 -0.50 -15.02 -21.59
C ALA A 193 -1.55 -14.26 -20.78
N VAL A 194 -2.66 -13.82 -21.40
CA VAL A 194 -3.79 -13.16 -20.71
C VAL A 194 -4.38 -14.07 -19.64
N THR A 195 -4.64 -15.33 -19.98
CA THR A 195 -5.22 -16.29 -19.00
C THR A 195 -4.26 -16.56 -17.84
N ALA A 196 -2.95 -16.66 -18.10
CA ALA A 196 -1.94 -16.81 -17.06
C ALA A 196 -1.79 -15.54 -16.22
N ALA A 197 -1.83 -14.36 -16.84
CA ALA A 197 -1.77 -13.06 -16.19
C ALA A 197 -2.92 -12.89 -15.18
N MET A 198 -4.14 -13.21 -15.62
CA MET A 198 -5.35 -13.17 -14.79
C MET A 198 -5.32 -14.23 -13.69
N ASN A 199 -4.92 -15.48 -13.98
CA ASN A 199 -4.75 -16.50 -12.94
C ASN A 199 -3.65 -16.17 -11.92
N GLY A 200 -2.71 -15.30 -12.28
CA GLY A 200 -1.69 -14.79 -11.35
C GLY A 200 -2.23 -13.76 -10.34
N ILE A 201 -3.46 -13.27 -10.49
CA ILE A 201 -4.10 -12.39 -9.52
C ILE A 201 -4.61 -13.25 -8.36
N GLN A 202 -3.86 -13.25 -7.26
CA GLN A 202 -4.05 -14.14 -6.10
C GLN A 202 -5.46 -14.09 -5.47
N THR A 203 -6.20 -13.00 -5.68
CA THR A 203 -7.57 -12.82 -5.17
C THR A 203 -8.62 -13.56 -6.01
N LEU A 204 -8.29 -13.98 -7.23
CA LEU A 204 -9.20 -14.70 -8.13
C LEU A 204 -9.18 -16.20 -7.82
N ASN A 205 -10.36 -16.74 -7.47
CA ASN A 205 -10.56 -18.17 -7.23
C ASN A 205 -10.66 -18.96 -8.54
N HIS A 206 -11.27 -18.36 -9.57
CA HIS A 206 -11.46 -19.00 -10.86
C HIS A 206 -11.43 -17.96 -11.98
N VAL A 207 -10.64 -18.23 -13.02
CA VAL A 207 -10.62 -17.46 -14.26
C VAL A 207 -10.94 -18.43 -15.39
N ARG A 208 -12.08 -18.21 -16.06
CA ARG A 208 -12.48 -19.03 -17.20
C ARG A 208 -12.77 -18.18 -18.44
N PRO A 209 -12.21 -18.52 -19.60
CA PRO A 209 -12.69 -18.03 -20.88
C PRO A 209 -14.13 -18.50 -21.10
N VAL A 210 -15.04 -17.56 -21.39
CA VAL A 210 -16.46 -17.85 -21.68
C VAL A 210 -16.84 -17.54 -23.12
N ALA A 211 -16.13 -16.61 -23.77
CA ALA A 211 -16.33 -16.32 -25.19
C ALA A 211 -15.05 -15.79 -25.84
N VAL A 212 -14.94 -16.03 -27.15
CA VAL A 212 -13.91 -15.48 -28.03
C VAL A 212 -14.60 -14.94 -29.28
N GLN A 213 -14.44 -13.65 -29.55
CA GLN A 213 -15.02 -12.99 -30.72
C GLN A 213 -13.97 -12.06 -31.33
N GLY A 214 -13.46 -12.41 -32.51
CA GLY A 214 -12.39 -11.65 -33.16
C GLY A 214 -11.13 -11.57 -32.30
N ASP A 215 -10.74 -10.34 -31.94
CA ASP A 215 -9.61 -10.00 -31.08
C ASP A 215 -9.99 -9.85 -29.59
N THR A 216 -11.23 -10.18 -29.24
CA THR A 216 -11.79 -9.95 -27.91
C THR A 216 -12.01 -11.27 -27.19
N LEU A 217 -11.35 -11.42 -26.04
CA LEU A 217 -11.51 -12.53 -25.12
C LEU A 217 -12.41 -12.10 -23.96
N THR A 218 -13.52 -12.80 -23.76
CA THR A 218 -14.38 -12.62 -22.58
C THR A 218 -13.99 -13.62 -21.51
N LEU A 219 -13.63 -13.12 -20.34
CA LEU A 219 -13.32 -13.92 -19.16
C LEU A 219 -14.42 -13.74 -18.12
N GLU A 220 -14.68 -14.81 -17.39
CA GLU A 220 -15.49 -14.78 -16.19
C GLU A 220 -14.59 -15.06 -14.99
N LEU A 221 -14.65 -14.16 -14.01
CA LEU A 221 -13.76 -14.10 -12.87
C LEU A 221 -14.57 -14.32 -11.58
N GLN A 222 -14.10 -15.21 -10.72
CA GLN A 222 -14.67 -15.44 -9.40
C GLN A 222 -13.65 -15.06 -8.32
N GLY A 223 -14.11 -14.48 -7.22
CA GLY A 223 -13.25 -14.06 -6.09
C GLY A 223 -13.04 -12.54 -5.97
N VAL A 224 -13.52 -11.76 -6.94
CA VAL A 224 -13.55 -10.29 -6.88
C VAL A 224 -14.99 -9.82 -7.05
N GLY A 225 -15.44 -8.89 -6.18
CA GLY A 225 -16.85 -8.50 -6.09
C GLY A 225 -17.32 -7.48 -7.12
N ASP A 226 -16.41 -6.70 -7.71
CA ASP A 226 -16.75 -5.66 -8.68
C ASP A 226 -15.55 -5.28 -9.56
N ALA A 227 -15.82 -4.54 -10.63
CA ALA A 227 -14.82 -4.06 -11.57
C ALA A 227 -13.79 -3.13 -10.93
N GLU A 228 -14.20 -2.29 -9.98
CA GLU A 228 -13.32 -1.32 -9.32
C GLU A 228 -12.23 -2.01 -8.49
N THR A 229 -12.60 -3.08 -7.78
CA THR A 229 -11.69 -3.93 -7.02
C THR A 229 -10.69 -4.62 -7.93
N LEU A 230 -11.12 -5.11 -9.09
CA LEU A 230 -10.21 -5.71 -10.06
C LEU A 230 -9.21 -4.68 -10.61
N ILE A 231 -9.65 -3.46 -10.93
CA ILE A 231 -8.75 -2.38 -11.37
C ILE A 231 -7.68 -2.11 -10.30
N ARG A 232 -8.06 -2.01 -9.01
CA ARG A 232 -7.11 -1.80 -7.91
C ARG A 232 -6.08 -2.94 -7.82
N LEU A 233 -6.50 -4.19 -7.99
CA LEU A 233 -5.61 -5.35 -7.97
C LEU A 233 -4.63 -5.40 -9.15
N MET A 234 -4.97 -4.74 -10.26
CA MET A 234 -4.12 -4.66 -11.46
C MET A 234 -3.26 -3.39 -11.51
N ALA A 235 -3.36 -2.48 -10.54
CA ALA A 235 -2.70 -1.16 -10.62
C ALA A 235 -1.17 -1.22 -10.75
N SER A 236 -0.52 -2.32 -10.34
CA SER A 236 0.93 -2.54 -10.47
C SER A 236 1.33 -3.24 -11.78
N ARG A 237 0.36 -3.61 -12.62
CA ARG A 237 0.57 -4.36 -13.87
C ARG A 237 0.63 -3.42 -15.07
N THR A 238 1.44 -3.80 -16.05
CA THR A 238 1.61 -3.06 -17.32
C THR A 238 1.19 -3.86 -18.55
N ASP A 239 0.89 -5.15 -18.38
CA ASP A 239 0.49 -6.08 -19.45
C ASP A 239 -1.01 -6.01 -19.75
N LEU A 240 -1.81 -5.51 -18.81
CA LEU A 240 -3.25 -5.35 -18.92
C LEU A 240 -3.65 -3.91 -18.57
N ASN A 241 -4.00 -3.14 -19.58
CA ASN A 241 -4.39 -1.75 -19.39
C ASN A 241 -5.92 -1.63 -19.35
N TRP A 242 -6.41 -0.84 -18.41
CA TRP A 242 -7.82 -0.47 -18.40
C TRP A 242 -8.14 0.47 -19.55
N VAL A 243 -9.21 0.18 -20.29
CA VAL A 243 -9.67 1.00 -21.42
C VAL A 243 -10.96 1.73 -21.07
N SER A 244 -11.94 1.02 -20.51
CA SER A 244 -13.23 1.59 -20.12
C SER A 244 -13.98 0.68 -19.15
N SER A 245 -14.84 1.25 -18.33
CA SER A 245 -16.00 0.56 -17.79
C SER A 245 -17.18 0.98 -18.67
N ASP A 246 -17.64 0.10 -19.57
CA ASP A 246 -18.77 0.43 -20.44
C ASP A 246 -20.05 0.61 -19.59
N PRO A 247 -20.58 1.84 -19.45
CA PRO A 247 -21.74 2.10 -18.62
C PRO A 247 -23.05 1.59 -19.24
N ASP A 248 -23.07 1.28 -20.54
CA ASP A 248 -24.27 0.82 -21.26
C ASP A 248 -24.39 -0.73 -21.30
N SER A 249 -23.42 -1.45 -20.74
CA SER A 249 -23.47 -2.90 -20.65
C SER A 249 -23.73 -3.35 -19.21
N ASP A 250 -24.77 -4.17 -19.01
CA ASP A 250 -25.02 -4.91 -17.76
C ASP A 250 -23.84 -5.83 -17.35
N GLU A 251 -22.80 -5.93 -18.20
CA GLU A 251 -21.69 -6.85 -18.08
C GLU A 251 -20.37 -6.20 -18.57
N GLY A 252 -19.62 -5.60 -17.65
CA GLY A 252 -18.21 -5.93 -17.54
C GLY A 252 -17.17 -4.88 -17.91
N LEU A 253 -16.11 -4.88 -17.11
CA LEU A 253 -14.86 -4.13 -17.29
C LEU A 253 -14.21 -4.44 -18.64
N VAL A 254 -13.70 -3.41 -19.33
CA VAL A 254 -12.97 -3.54 -20.61
C VAL A 254 -11.49 -3.24 -20.41
N LEU A 255 -10.65 -4.21 -20.80
CA LEU A 255 -9.20 -4.16 -20.73
C LEU A 255 -8.60 -4.31 -22.13
N ALA A 256 -7.39 -3.80 -22.33
CA ALA A 256 -6.57 -4.05 -23.50
C ALA A 256 -5.33 -4.83 -23.11
N TRP A 257 -5.08 -5.94 -23.81
CA TRP A 257 -3.84 -6.67 -23.73
C TRP A 257 -2.73 -5.87 -24.42
N GLN A 258 -1.58 -5.78 -23.75
CA GLN A 258 -0.36 -5.24 -24.32
C GLN A 258 0.70 -6.33 -24.36
N VAL A 259 1.18 -6.64 -25.55
CA VAL A 259 2.23 -7.66 -25.76
C VAL A 259 3.48 -7.22 -24.98
N PRO A 260 4.04 -8.06 -24.11
CA PRO A 260 5.28 -7.77 -23.39
C PRO A 260 6.50 -7.70 -24.30
#